data_AF-L7LTW8-F1
#
_entry.id   AF-L7LTW8-F1
#
_cell.length_a   1.000
_cell.length_b   1.000
_cell.length_c   1.000
_cell.angle_alpha   90.00
_cell.angle_beta   90.00
_cell.angle_gamma   90.00
#
_symmetry.space_group_name_H-M   'P 1'
#
loop_
_entity.id
_entity.type
_entity.pdbx_description
1 polymer ?
#
loop_
_entity_poly.entity_id
_entity_poly.type
_entity_poly.pdbx_seq_one_letter_code
_entity_poly.pdbx_strand_id
1 'polypeptide(L)'
;MAIRAVLLLFFCVALVRLASTVYVTRPQDDVGYFWHVTDFHVDKDYTTRGNRDQACHLIANHTILDDIGAYGDFLCDAPKLLAQSAVEAMEQIHPATDFVLWTGDNLPHVSGVTWADMYNETRYIGELLWHWVQRHKSFVVPTLGNHDWVPANAMEAKNTTLYRGFLTRGGFNQLLPEDAWATFEQGGYYSRQLSNKIRLVCLNSVLWYSSNKGERPGPSDPQMAWLRDQLHDAQQQNQKVFISGHVGPGYYSRALVGHSATVVFFDDINEKYQDLIAQYKDVVAGQFFGHQHMNAFVIISDKNGSPVSTMHLGGSVTPWGSKDPVYRTLSEPTNPCVRLYTYRRSTGELLDYSVYYLDLVKANAAAASQQQAKWEFLYSASKEFGQRDLSTASMVELAHRLTSSPELLTRYINLSSALKDTGPCDTTCRQTMLCAILGSRHDSHTACMSQESKVHTFAVQTDEHGKSTTTVRDVLVGLTVSVVIVVGIVLVVRAKRAQMMQGPRYGRFR
;
A
#
# COMPACT_ATOMS: atom_id res chain seq x y z
N MET A 1 53.35 -21.99 32.56
CA MET A 1 52.22 -21.06 32.79
C MET A 1 52.07 -19.99 31.71
N ALA A 2 53.14 -19.56 31.01
CA ALA A 2 53.08 -18.49 30.00
C ALA A 2 52.22 -18.79 28.74
N ILE A 3 52.18 -20.04 28.27
CA ILE A 3 51.45 -20.41 27.04
C ILE A 3 49.92 -20.32 27.18
N ARG A 4 49.39 -20.53 28.40
CA ARG A 4 47.95 -20.40 28.67
C ARG A 4 47.47 -18.94 28.68
N ALA A 5 48.33 -18.01 29.09
CA ALA A 5 48.00 -16.58 29.11
C ALA A 5 47.93 -15.99 27.69
N VAL A 6 48.80 -16.45 26.79
CA VAL A 6 48.82 -16.00 25.38
C VAL A 6 47.60 -16.51 24.62
N LEU A 7 47.19 -17.77 24.82
CA LEU A 7 45.98 -18.33 24.22
C LEU A 7 44.69 -17.63 24.69
N LEU A 8 44.63 -17.24 25.97
CA LEU A 8 43.51 -16.44 26.49
C LEU A 8 43.45 -15.04 25.88
N LEU A 9 44.60 -14.39 25.65
CA LEU A 9 44.65 -13.08 24.99
C LEU A 9 44.17 -13.16 23.54
N PHE A 10 44.59 -14.19 22.79
CA PHE A 10 44.12 -14.41 21.41
C PHE A 10 42.62 -14.71 21.34
N PHE A 11 42.08 -15.46 22.30
CA PHE A 11 40.64 -15.74 22.38
C PHE A 11 39.82 -14.48 22.72
N CYS A 12 40.32 -13.63 23.63
CA CYS A 12 39.68 -12.36 23.96
C CYS A 12 39.73 -11.36 22.80
N VAL A 13 40.84 -11.26 22.06
CA VAL A 13 40.94 -10.38 20.88
C VAL A 13 40.06 -10.89 19.73
N ALA A 14 39.93 -12.21 19.55
CA ALA A 14 39.01 -12.80 18.59
C ALA A 14 37.54 -12.54 18.95
N LEU A 15 37.17 -12.64 20.24
CA LEU A 15 35.82 -12.32 20.72
C LEU A 15 35.50 -10.83 20.61
N VAL A 16 36.46 -9.94 20.87
CA VAL A 16 36.29 -8.48 20.67
C VAL A 16 36.16 -8.16 19.18
N ARG A 17 36.91 -8.83 18.29
CA ARG A 17 36.74 -8.67 16.83
C ARG A 17 35.42 -9.24 16.32
N LEU A 18 34.96 -10.38 16.82
CA LEU A 18 33.64 -10.94 16.49
C LEU A 18 32.50 -10.04 16.99
N ALA A 19 32.64 -9.44 18.18
CA ALA A 19 31.69 -8.43 18.70
C ALA A 19 31.74 -7.12 17.91
N SER A 20 32.85 -6.80 17.23
CA SER A 20 33.00 -5.61 16.38
C SER A 20 32.41 -5.79 14.97
N THR A 21 32.09 -7.02 14.56
CA THR A 21 31.45 -7.35 13.27
C THR A 21 29.95 -7.64 13.37
N VAL A 22 29.36 -7.52 14.55
CA VAL A 22 27.91 -7.33 14.63
C VAL A 22 27.68 -5.87 14.24
N TYR A 23 27.44 -5.63 12.95
CA TYR A 23 26.80 -4.40 12.51
C TYR A 23 25.43 -4.35 13.19
N VAL A 24 25.39 -3.77 14.39
CA VAL A 24 24.15 -3.29 14.98
C VAL A 24 23.74 -2.14 14.05
N THR A 25 22.93 -2.45 13.04
CA THR A 25 22.23 -1.45 12.25
C THR A 25 21.56 -0.50 13.24
N ARG A 26 21.91 0.79 13.19
CA ARG A 26 21.24 1.74 14.08
C ARG A 26 19.74 1.66 13.79
N PRO A 27 18.85 1.80 14.78
CA PRO A 27 17.40 1.76 14.55
C PRO A 27 16.92 2.70 13.42
N GLN A 28 17.68 3.78 13.16
CA GLN A 28 17.41 4.75 12.09
C GLN A 28 17.82 4.25 10.68
N ASP A 29 18.76 3.31 10.56
CA ASP A 29 19.17 2.72 9.27
C ASP A 29 18.13 1.70 8.75
N ASP A 30 17.29 1.17 9.64
CA ASP A 30 16.24 0.18 9.34
C ASP A 30 14.90 0.83 8.93
N VAL A 31 14.78 2.16 8.99
CA VAL A 31 13.56 2.88 8.60
C VAL A 31 13.63 3.30 7.14
N GLY A 32 12.76 2.68 6.33
CA GLY A 32 12.59 2.95 4.91
C GLY A 32 11.41 3.87 4.61
N TYR A 33 11.46 4.47 3.41
CA TYR A 33 10.45 5.38 2.91
C TYR A 33 10.09 5.01 1.48
N PHE A 34 8.81 4.99 1.15
CA PHE A 34 8.36 4.88 -0.24
C PHE A 34 7.17 5.79 -0.49
N TRP A 35 7.16 6.43 -1.65
CA TRP A 35 6.00 7.18 -2.10
C TRP A 35 4.98 6.23 -2.74
N HIS A 36 3.70 6.51 -2.55
CA HIS A 36 2.59 5.93 -3.29
C HIS A 36 1.83 7.08 -3.97
N VAL A 37 1.80 7.03 -5.30
CA VAL A 37 1.11 7.97 -6.17
C VAL A 37 0.25 7.19 -7.17
N THR A 38 -0.92 7.73 -7.52
CA THR A 38 -1.91 7.00 -8.30
C THR A 38 -2.85 7.96 -9.01
N ASP A 39 -3.54 7.47 -10.05
CA ASP A 39 -4.68 8.15 -10.68
C ASP A 39 -4.28 9.58 -11.10
N PHE A 40 -3.25 9.65 -11.96
CA PHE A 40 -2.79 10.92 -12.51
C PHE A 40 -3.81 11.51 -13.47
N HIS A 41 -4.40 10.65 -14.33
CA HIS A 41 -5.29 11.03 -15.42
C HIS A 41 -4.84 12.32 -16.11
N VAL A 42 -3.67 12.28 -16.78
CA VAL A 42 -3.15 13.45 -17.46
C VAL A 42 -3.99 13.73 -18.71
N ASP A 43 -4.64 14.88 -18.72
CA ASP A 43 -5.34 15.37 -19.89
C ASP A 43 -4.42 16.27 -20.72
N LYS A 44 -4.00 15.73 -21.86
CA LYS A 44 -3.11 16.44 -22.81
C LYS A 44 -3.80 17.60 -23.52
N ASP A 45 -5.13 17.60 -23.60
CA ASP A 45 -5.94 18.57 -24.33
C ASP A 45 -6.57 19.61 -23.38
N TYR A 46 -6.30 19.50 -22.07
CA TYR A 46 -6.68 20.48 -21.06
C TYR A 46 -6.22 21.89 -21.43
N THR A 47 -7.10 22.87 -21.27
CA THR A 47 -6.76 24.27 -21.40
C THR A 47 -7.56 25.17 -20.45
N THR A 48 -6.94 26.25 -19.98
CA THR A 48 -7.61 27.31 -19.21
C THR A 48 -8.64 28.10 -20.02
N ARG A 49 -8.67 27.90 -21.35
CA ARG A 49 -9.68 28.45 -22.26
C ARG A 49 -10.74 27.41 -22.65
N GLY A 50 -10.77 26.29 -21.96
CA GLY A 50 -11.66 25.18 -22.25
C GLY A 50 -13.07 25.41 -21.73
N ASN A 51 -13.84 24.33 -21.73
CA ASN A 51 -15.18 24.30 -21.20
C ASN A 51 -15.36 23.04 -20.34
N ARG A 52 -15.92 23.20 -19.13
CA ARG A 52 -16.12 22.11 -18.17
C ARG A 52 -17.04 21.01 -18.71
N ASP A 53 -17.97 21.35 -19.60
CA ASP A 53 -18.84 20.36 -20.24
C ASP A 53 -18.12 19.54 -21.33
N GLN A 54 -16.93 19.93 -21.75
CA GLN A 54 -16.12 19.21 -22.72
C GLN A 54 -14.75 18.86 -22.13
N ALA A 55 -14.70 18.39 -20.89
CA ALA A 55 -13.49 17.94 -20.19
C ALA A 55 -12.37 19.02 -20.13
N CYS A 56 -12.74 20.29 -20.06
CA CYS A 56 -11.81 21.42 -20.15
C CYS A 56 -11.05 21.50 -21.49
N HIS A 57 -11.57 20.91 -22.56
CA HIS A 57 -11.03 21.04 -23.91
C HIS A 57 -11.63 22.27 -24.61
N LEU A 58 -10.98 22.70 -25.70
CA LEU A 58 -11.50 23.75 -26.57
C LEU A 58 -12.74 23.27 -27.33
N ILE A 59 -13.75 24.13 -27.41
CA ILE A 59 -14.93 23.93 -28.28
C ILE A 59 -14.81 24.89 -29.46
N ALA A 60 -14.89 24.37 -30.68
CA ALA A 60 -14.93 25.20 -31.88
C ALA A 60 -16.12 26.18 -31.84
N ASN A 61 -15.87 27.45 -32.14
CA ASN A 61 -16.87 28.53 -32.17
C ASN A 61 -17.58 28.83 -30.84
N HIS A 62 -17.05 28.36 -29.71
CA HIS A 62 -17.56 28.75 -28.38
C HIS A 62 -16.71 29.89 -27.81
N THR A 63 -17.34 31.05 -27.56
CA THR A 63 -16.65 32.25 -27.06
C THR A 63 -16.80 32.46 -25.56
N ILE A 64 -17.65 31.68 -24.89
CA ILE A 64 -17.81 31.70 -23.44
C ILE A 64 -16.73 30.81 -22.84
N LEU A 65 -15.83 31.43 -22.08
CA LEU A 65 -14.75 30.78 -21.36
C LEU A 65 -15.16 30.58 -19.92
N ASP A 66 -15.02 29.34 -19.45
CA ASP A 66 -15.11 29.03 -18.03
C ASP A 66 -13.89 29.56 -17.28
N ASP A 67 -14.03 29.92 -16.00
CA ASP A 67 -12.90 30.26 -15.13
C ASP A 67 -12.14 28.99 -14.71
N ILE A 68 -11.40 28.39 -15.65
CA ILE A 68 -10.62 27.16 -15.48
C ILE A 68 -9.19 27.55 -15.10
N GLY A 69 -8.70 27.01 -13.98
CA GLY A 69 -7.39 27.36 -13.44
C GLY A 69 -6.22 26.62 -14.11
N ALA A 70 -5.00 27.12 -13.91
CA ALA A 70 -3.80 26.55 -14.54
C ALA A 70 -3.44 25.15 -13.99
N TYR A 71 -3.72 24.89 -12.72
CA TYR A 71 -3.43 23.62 -12.06
C TYR A 71 -4.57 22.59 -12.16
N GLY A 72 -5.74 22.95 -12.70
CA GLY A 72 -6.85 22.02 -12.82
C GLY A 72 -8.21 22.64 -12.47
N ASP A 73 -9.25 21.83 -12.62
CA ASP A 73 -10.62 22.10 -12.22
C ASP A 73 -11.25 20.80 -11.69
N PHE A 74 -12.14 20.87 -10.70
CA PHE A 74 -12.76 19.68 -10.09
C PHE A 74 -13.70 18.90 -11.03
N LEU A 75 -14.02 19.43 -12.21
CA LEU A 75 -14.78 18.72 -13.26
C LEU A 75 -13.89 18.20 -14.40
N CYS A 76 -12.57 18.33 -14.27
CA CYS A 76 -11.61 18.01 -15.30
C CYS A 76 -10.47 17.17 -14.76
N ASP A 77 -9.88 16.40 -15.66
CA ASP A 77 -8.68 15.64 -15.36
C ASP A 77 -7.43 16.53 -15.33
N ALA A 78 -6.32 15.97 -14.85
CA ALA A 78 -5.15 16.75 -14.48
C ALA A 78 -4.45 17.35 -15.72
N PRO A 79 -4.19 18.67 -15.76
CA PRO A 79 -3.23 19.20 -16.73
C PRO A 79 -1.82 18.66 -16.45
N LYS A 80 -0.97 18.64 -17.49
CA LYS A 80 0.45 18.30 -17.37
C LYS A 80 1.19 19.07 -16.27
N LEU A 81 0.83 20.33 -16.06
CA LEU A 81 1.38 21.18 -14.99
C LEU A 81 1.10 20.62 -13.59
N LEU A 82 -0.10 20.07 -13.34
CA LEU A 82 -0.44 19.50 -12.05
C LEU A 82 0.39 18.24 -11.78
N ALA A 83 0.47 17.34 -12.75
CA ALA A 83 1.27 16.12 -12.66
C ALA A 83 2.76 16.44 -12.41
N GLN A 84 3.33 17.42 -13.11
CA GLN A 84 4.69 17.91 -12.88
C GLN A 84 4.85 18.43 -11.45
N SER A 85 3.95 19.30 -11.00
CA SER A 85 4.02 19.89 -9.66
C SER A 85 3.93 18.84 -8.55
N ALA A 86 3.17 17.76 -8.74
CA ALA A 86 3.07 16.67 -7.79
C ALA A 86 4.42 15.94 -7.64
N VAL A 87 5.05 15.59 -8.77
CA VAL A 87 6.36 14.90 -8.76
C VAL A 87 7.45 15.81 -8.19
N GLU A 88 7.46 17.09 -8.56
CA GLU A 88 8.38 18.08 -7.99
C GLU A 88 8.20 18.22 -6.48
N ALA A 89 6.96 18.23 -5.99
CA ALA A 89 6.68 18.29 -4.56
C ALA A 89 7.16 17.05 -3.82
N MET A 90 6.93 15.85 -4.36
CA MET A 90 7.43 14.60 -3.78
C MET A 90 8.95 14.63 -3.62
N GLU A 91 9.65 15.10 -4.67
CA GLU A 91 11.10 15.27 -4.65
C GLU A 91 11.54 16.30 -3.61
N GLN A 92 10.88 17.46 -3.51
CA GLN A 92 11.25 18.50 -2.55
C GLN A 92 10.99 18.10 -1.11
N ILE A 93 9.90 17.38 -0.85
CA ILE A 93 9.46 16.97 0.48
C ILE A 93 10.34 15.83 1.02
N HIS A 94 10.54 14.78 0.22
CA HIS A 94 11.32 13.62 0.63
C HIS A 94 12.05 12.97 -0.57
N PRO A 95 13.20 13.55 -0.99
CA PRO A 95 13.89 13.12 -2.20
C PRO A 95 14.52 11.73 -2.09
N ALA A 96 15.02 11.37 -0.89
CA ALA A 96 15.73 10.12 -0.64
C ALA A 96 14.75 9.01 -0.22
N THR A 97 14.11 8.37 -1.20
CA THR A 97 13.14 7.30 -0.99
C THR A 97 13.68 5.96 -1.52
N ASP A 98 13.28 4.84 -0.93
CA ASP A 98 13.71 3.51 -1.38
C ASP A 98 13.10 3.15 -2.74
N PHE A 99 11.84 3.51 -2.96
CA PHE A 99 11.14 3.37 -4.24
C PHE A 99 9.91 4.28 -4.32
N VAL A 100 9.34 4.42 -5.52
CA VAL A 100 8.07 5.09 -5.78
C VAL A 100 7.09 4.06 -6.36
N LEU A 101 6.01 3.80 -5.65
CA LEU A 101 4.90 2.97 -6.12
C LEU A 101 3.92 3.83 -6.91
N TRP A 102 3.69 3.46 -8.17
CA TRP A 102 2.77 4.17 -9.07
C TRP A 102 1.66 3.22 -9.52
N THR A 103 0.45 3.39 -9.00
CA THR A 103 -0.63 2.40 -9.21
C THR A 103 -1.54 2.67 -10.41
N GLY A 104 -1.03 3.28 -11.47
CA GLY A 104 -1.72 3.39 -12.77
C GLY A 104 -2.77 4.52 -12.87
N ASP A 105 -3.61 4.40 -13.91
CA ASP A 105 -4.63 5.36 -14.36
C ASP A 105 -4.06 6.70 -14.81
N ASN A 106 -3.54 6.67 -16.04
CA ASN A 106 -2.74 7.73 -16.62
C ASN A 106 -3.52 8.63 -17.58
N LEU A 107 -4.64 8.13 -18.10
CA LEU A 107 -5.40 8.77 -19.17
C LEU A 107 -6.68 9.41 -18.66
N PRO A 108 -7.16 10.47 -19.32
CA PRO A 108 -8.33 11.19 -18.87
C PRO A 108 -9.63 10.42 -19.13
N HIS A 109 -10.69 10.82 -18.42
CA HIS A 109 -12.05 10.32 -18.52
C HIS A 109 -12.76 10.86 -19.76
N VAL A 110 -12.19 10.60 -20.94
CA VAL A 110 -12.71 11.05 -22.24
C VAL A 110 -12.87 9.89 -23.22
N SER A 111 -13.69 10.12 -24.24
CA SER A 111 -13.83 9.19 -25.37
C SER A 111 -12.83 9.52 -26.49
N GLY A 112 -12.63 8.60 -27.44
CA GLY A 112 -11.80 8.87 -28.62
C GLY A 112 -10.29 8.79 -28.41
N VAL A 113 -9.84 8.36 -27.23
CA VAL A 113 -8.44 8.04 -26.95
C VAL A 113 -7.92 6.95 -27.89
N THR A 114 -6.70 7.11 -28.40
CA THR A 114 -6.01 6.10 -29.20
C THR A 114 -4.93 5.34 -28.41
N TRP A 115 -4.50 4.19 -28.92
CA TRP A 115 -3.33 3.48 -28.36
C TRP A 115 -2.03 4.30 -28.43
N ALA A 116 -1.90 5.25 -29.37
CA ALA A 116 -0.75 6.14 -29.39
C ALA A 116 -0.77 7.11 -28.20
N ASP A 117 -1.95 7.68 -27.90
CA ASP A 117 -2.15 8.53 -26.73
C ASP A 117 -1.86 7.75 -25.44
N MET A 118 -2.35 6.50 -25.35
CA MET A 118 -2.10 5.58 -24.25
C MET A 118 -0.62 5.48 -23.89
N TYR A 119 0.20 5.07 -24.86
CA TYR A 119 1.62 4.86 -24.62
C TYR A 119 2.36 6.19 -24.39
N ASN A 120 1.95 7.27 -25.05
CA ASN A 120 2.60 8.57 -24.90
C ASN A 120 2.37 9.17 -23.51
N GLU A 121 1.15 9.17 -22.98
CA GLU A 121 0.87 9.72 -21.66
C GLU A 121 1.38 8.81 -20.53
N THR A 122 1.34 7.48 -20.74
CA THR A 122 2.03 6.54 -19.84
C THR A 122 3.53 6.82 -19.80
N ARG A 123 4.18 7.00 -20.96
CA ARG A 123 5.61 7.35 -21.03
C ARG A 123 5.88 8.68 -20.36
N TYR A 124 5.04 9.69 -20.58
CA TYR A 124 5.21 11.02 -19.99
C TYR A 124 5.28 10.97 -18.46
N ILE A 125 4.33 10.30 -17.80
CA ILE A 125 4.34 10.14 -16.33
C ILE A 125 5.54 9.29 -15.89
N GLY A 126 5.81 8.20 -16.60
CA GLY A 126 6.98 7.34 -16.33
C GLY A 126 8.30 8.11 -16.38
N GLU A 127 8.47 9.00 -17.36
CA GLU A 127 9.64 9.86 -17.50
C GLU A 127 9.74 10.90 -16.38
N LEU A 128 8.64 11.53 -15.96
CA LEU A 128 8.66 12.46 -14.81
C LEU A 128 9.20 11.76 -13.55
N LEU A 129 8.66 10.59 -13.24
CA LEU A 129 9.09 9.81 -12.08
C LEU A 129 10.52 9.28 -12.24
N TRP A 130 10.88 8.78 -13.43
CA TRP A 130 12.21 8.25 -13.74
C TRP A 130 13.33 9.28 -13.53
N HIS A 131 13.18 10.48 -14.09
CA HIS A 131 14.19 11.53 -13.99
C HIS A 131 14.46 11.95 -12.54
N TRP A 132 13.45 11.89 -11.68
CA TRP A 132 13.62 12.08 -10.25
C TRP A 132 14.37 10.90 -9.62
N VAL A 133 13.85 9.67 -9.71
CA VAL A 133 14.40 8.53 -8.96
C VAL A 133 15.85 8.18 -9.34
N GLN A 134 16.24 8.41 -10.61
CA GLN A 134 17.61 8.19 -11.10
C GLN A 134 18.65 9.01 -10.32
N ARG A 135 18.31 10.24 -9.95
CA ARG A 135 19.20 11.14 -9.20
C ARG A 135 19.39 10.70 -7.74
N HIS A 136 18.50 9.84 -7.23
CA HIS A 136 18.45 9.44 -5.82
C HIS A 136 18.67 7.94 -5.58
N LYS A 137 19.14 7.18 -6.58
CA LYS A 137 19.34 5.71 -6.49
C LYS A 137 18.07 4.96 -6.05
N SER A 138 16.93 5.48 -6.45
CA SER A 138 15.61 4.90 -6.22
C SER A 138 15.09 4.27 -7.51
N PHE A 139 13.89 3.71 -7.48
CA PHE A 139 13.24 3.16 -8.67
C PHE A 139 11.72 3.32 -8.61
N VAL A 140 11.08 3.33 -9.77
CA VAL A 140 9.62 3.35 -9.90
C VAL A 140 9.09 1.92 -10.03
N VAL A 141 7.95 1.65 -9.42
CA VAL A 141 7.21 0.40 -9.55
C VAL A 141 5.80 0.70 -10.07
N PRO A 142 5.58 0.61 -11.39
CA PRO A 142 4.27 0.89 -11.98
C PRO A 142 3.32 -0.33 -11.93
N THR A 143 2.02 -0.08 -11.83
CA THR A 143 0.95 -1.02 -12.22
C THR A 143 0.04 -0.36 -13.26
N LEU A 144 -0.76 -1.14 -13.97
CA LEU A 144 -1.75 -0.62 -14.92
C LEU A 144 -3.11 -0.44 -14.22
N GLY A 145 -3.78 0.65 -14.55
CA GLY A 145 -5.16 0.92 -14.16
C GLY A 145 -6.17 0.68 -15.29
N ASN A 146 -7.47 0.83 -14.99
CA ASN A 146 -8.54 0.52 -15.94
C ASN A 146 -8.70 1.57 -17.05
N HIS A 147 -8.21 2.80 -16.85
CA HIS A 147 -8.03 3.80 -17.89
C HIS A 147 -6.72 3.62 -18.66
N ASP A 148 -5.83 2.71 -18.25
CA ASP A 148 -4.64 2.31 -19.01
C ASP A 148 -4.96 1.22 -20.05
N TRP A 149 -6.11 1.34 -20.71
CA TRP A 149 -6.52 0.49 -21.83
C TRP A 149 -7.39 1.27 -22.83
N VAL A 150 -7.37 0.87 -24.10
CA VAL A 150 -8.22 1.48 -25.13
C VAL A 150 -9.12 0.44 -25.78
N PRO A 151 -10.46 0.55 -25.65
CA PRO A 151 -11.18 1.54 -24.82
C PRO A 151 -10.99 1.29 -23.31
N ALA A 152 -11.21 2.31 -22.48
CA ALA A 152 -11.13 2.18 -21.02
C ALA A 152 -12.09 1.09 -20.51
N ASN A 153 -11.69 0.41 -19.42
CA ASN A 153 -12.41 -0.72 -18.85
C ASN A 153 -12.65 -1.86 -19.85
N ALA A 154 -11.69 -2.16 -20.74
CA ALA A 154 -11.80 -3.31 -21.66
C ALA A 154 -10.51 -4.13 -21.70
N MET A 155 -9.79 -4.19 -20.56
CA MET A 155 -8.50 -4.84 -20.48
C MET A 155 -8.61 -6.35 -20.65
N GLU A 156 -7.74 -6.92 -21.48
CA GLU A 156 -7.75 -8.33 -21.86
C GLU A 156 -6.54 -9.07 -21.30
N ALA A 157 -6.76 -10.23 -20.68
CA ALA A 157 -5.68 -11.03 -20.09
C ALA A 157 -4.68 -11.59 -21.13
N LYS A 158 -5.12 -11.84 -22.38
CA LYS A 158 -4.34 -12.57 -23.41
C LYS A 158 -3.91 -11.67 -24.57
N ASN A 159 -3.28 -10.54 -24.26
CA ASN A 159 -2.85 -9.59 -25.30
C ASN A 159 -1.39 -9.14 -25.15
N THR A 160 -0.48 -10.10 -25.38
CA THR A 160 0.97 -9.88 -25.26
C THR A 160 1.50 -8.73 -26.10
N THR A 161 0.92 -8.47 -27.27
CA THR A 161 1.33 -7.34 -28.13
C THR A 161 1.06 -5.99 -27.46
N LEU A 162 -0.09 -5.84 -26.79
CA LEU A 162 -0.44 -4.59 -26.12
C LEU A 162 0.37 -4.40 -24.82
N TYR A 163 0.56 -5.45 -24.03
CA TYR A 163 1.42 -5.42 -22.84
C TYR A 163 2.88 -5.12 -23.21
N ARG A 164 3.44 -5.77 -24.25
CA ARG A 164 4.75 -5.42 -24.80
C ARG A 164 4.82 -3.97 -25.27
N GLY A 165 3.70 -3.41 -25.72
CA GLY A 165 3.58 -2.00 -26.04
C GLY A 165 3.84 -1.09 -24.84
N PHE A 166 3.41 -1.44 -23.63
CA PHE A 166 3.74 -0.67 -22.42
C PHE A 166 5.24 -0.71 -22.11
N LEU A 167 5.89 -1.87 -22.28
CA LEU A 167 7.36 -1.98 -22.13
C LEU A 167 8.10 -1.10 -23.15
N THR A 168 7.78 -1.25 -24.43
CA THR A 168 8.56 -0.70 -25.55
C THR A 168 8.16 0.73 -25.95
N ARG A 169 6.86 1.06 -25.84
CA ARG A 169 6.30 2.37 -26.19
C ARG A 169 5.87 3.16 -24.97
N GLY A 170 5.34 2.52 -23.93
CA GLY A 170 5.01 3.17 -22.66
C GLY A 170 6.23 3.46 -21.76
N GLY A 171 7.42 2.98 -22.13
CA GLY A 171 8.66 3.22 -21.38
C GLY A 171 8.83 2.36 -20.13
N PHE A 172 7.96 1.36 -19.90
CA PHE A 172 8.06 0.51 -18.71
C PHE A 172 9.32 -0.35 -18.69
N ASN A 173 9.98 -0.59 -19.82
CA ASN A 173 11.28 -1.26 -19.87
C ASN A 173 12.39 -0.49 -19.12
N GLN A 174 12.26 0.82 -18.93
CA GLN A 174 13.19 1.61 -18.12
C GLN A 174 12.90 1.48 -16.62
N LEU A 175 11.66 1.15 -16.25
CA LEU A 175 11.19 1.12 -14.86
C LEU A 175 11.24 -0.29 -14.26
N LEU A 176 10.81 -1.30 -15.03
CA LEU A 176 10.76 -2.70 -14.61
C LEU A 176 12.13 -3.35 -14.74
N PRO A 177 12.51 -4.21 -13.78
CA PRO A 177 13.70 -5.05 -13.95
C PRO A 177 13.48 -6.07 -15.08
N GLU A 178 14.55 -6.45 -15.79
CA GLU A 178 14.47 -7.30 -16.98
C GLU A 178 13.81 -8.67 -16.72
N ASP A 179 14.02 -9.22 -15.52
CA ASP A 179 13.42 -10.49 -15.08
C ASP A 179 11.89 -10.42 -14.92
N ALA A 180 11.31 -9.23 -14.79
CA ALA A 180 9.87 -9.02 -14.73
C ALA A 180 9.20 -8.93 -16.11
N TRP A 181 9.95 -8.68 -17.18
CA TRP A 181 9.38 -8.37 -18.50
C TRP A 181 8.55 -9.52 -19.05
N ALA A 182 9.03 -10.76 -18.94
CA ALA A 182 8.32 -11.92 -19.48
C ALA A 182 6.94 -12.12 -18.85
N THR A 183 6.83 -11.99 -17.52
CA THR A 183 5.55 -12.11 -16.80
C THR A 183 4.64 -10.92 -17.10
N PHE A 184 5.21 -9.70 -17.16
CA PHE A 184 4.45 -8.51 -17.53
C PHE A 184 3.87 -8.61 -18.95
N GLU A 185 4.63 -9.11 -19.92
CA GLU A 185 4.15 -9.35 -21.28
C GLU A 185 3.03 -10.41 -21.36
N GLN A 186 2.96 -11.33 -20.40
CA GLN A 186 1.93 -12.37 -20.37
C GLN A 186 0.58 -11.85 -19.87
N GLY A 187 0.56 -10.90 -18.92
CA GLY A 187 -0.72 -10.48 -18.31
C GLY A 187 -0.71 -9.13 -17.59
N GLY A 188 0.33 -8.31 -17.73
CA GLY A 188 0.44 -7.00 -17.11
C GLY A 188 0.77 -7.02 -15.60
N TYR A 189 1.03 -8.20 -15.03
CA TYR A 189 1.43 -8.38 -13.63
C TYR A 189 2.87 -8.89 -13.54
N TYR A 190 3.54 -8.63 -12.41
CA TYR A 190 4.93 -9.03 -12.18
C TYR A 190 5.28 -8.90 -10.69
N SER A 191 6.45 -9.40 -10.30
CA SER A 191 7.00 -9.21 -8.96
C SER A 191 8.36 -8.54 -9.02
N ARG A 192 8.71 -7.79 -7.98
CA ARG A 192 10.03 -7.18 -7.81
C ARG A 192 10.56 -7.46 -6.42
N GLN A 193 11.82 -7.89 -6.33
CA GLN A 193 12.50 -8.01 -5.05
C GLN A 193 12.90 -6.62 -4.56
N LEU A 194 12.38 -6.18 -3.40
CA LEU A 194 12.77 -4.91 -2.78
C LEU A 194 14.03 -5.07 -1.92
N SER A 195 14.14 -6.21 -1.24
CA SER A 195 15.31 -6.65 -0.48
C SER A 195 15.28 -8.17 -0.34
N ASN A 196 16.32 -8.79 0.24
CA ASN A 196 16.27 -10.23 0.54
C ASN A 196 15.15 -10.64 1.51
N LYS A 197 14.47 -9.68 2.14
CA LYS A 197 13.39 -9.89 3.11
C LYS A 197 12.02 -9.45 2.62
N ILE A 198 11.93 -8.63 1.57
CA ILE A 198 10.67 -8.07 1.11
C ILE A 198 10.56 -8.21 -0.40
N ARG A 199 9.44 -8.78 -0.84
CA ARG A 199 9.01 -8.85 -2.25
C ARG A 199 7.78 -7.96 -2.44
N LEU A 200 7.72 -7.25 -3.56
CA LEU A 200 6.53 -6.52 -4.00
C LEU A 200 5.90 -7.28 -5.17
N VAL A 201 4.63 -7.62 -5.04
CA VAL A 201 3.81 -8.28 -6.06
C VAL A 201 2.86 -7.26 -6.66
N CYS A 202 3.04 -6.99 -7.95
CA CYS A 202 2.28 -6.02 -8.73
C CYS A 202 1.26 -6.76 -9.59
N LEU A 203 0.00 -6.63 -9.21
CA LEU A 203 -1.14 -7.25 -9.86
C LEU A 203 -1.64 -6.39 -11.01
N ASN A 204 -2.15 -7.08 -12.02
CA ASN A 204 -3.08 -6.51 -12.97
C ASN A 204 -4.51 -6.78 -12.46
N SER A 205 -4.89 -6.06 -11.41
CA SER A 205 -6.18 -6.26 -10.75
C SER A 205 -7.37 -5.72 -11.55
N VAL A 206 -7.14 -4.98 -12.64
CA VAL A 206 -8.18 -4.57 -13.60
C VAL A 206 -8.85 -5.78 -14.24
N LEU A 207 -8.13 -6.89 -14.43
CA LEU A 207 -8.71 -8.13 -14.95
C LEU A 207 -9.80 -8.69 -14.02
N TRP A 208 -9.76 -8.35 -12.73
CA TRP A 208 -10.74 -8.78 -11.74
C TRP A 208 -11.84 -7.76 -11.49
N TYR A 209 -11.73 -6.56 -12.07
CA TYR A 209 -12.67 -5.46 -11.86
C TYR A 209 -14.04 -5.77 -12.47
N SER A 210 -15.10 -5.60 -11.68
CA SER A 210 -16.48 -5.93 -12.07
C SER A 210 -17.00 -5.09 -13.24
N SER A 211 -16.49 -3.88 -13.43
CA SER A 211 -16.83 -3.02 -14.58
C SER A 211 -15.91 -3.22 -15.78
N ASN A 212 -14.92 -4.14 -15.73
CA ASN A 212 -14.11 -4.46 -16.89
C ASN A 212 -14.94 -5.25 -17.91
N LYS A 213 -15.00 -4.73 -19.14
CA LYS A 213 -15.73 -5.27 -20.29
C LYS A 213 -14.92 -6.30 -21.09
N GLY A 214 -13.64 -6.48 -20.73
CA GLY A 214 -12.81 -7.56 -21.27
C GLY A 214 -13.30 -8.94 -20.83
N GLU A 215 -12.65 -9.99 -21.34
CA GLU A 215 -12.98 -11.37 -20.95
C GLU A 215 -12.79 -11.56 -19.43
N ARG A 216 -13.88 -11.85 -18.71
CA ARG A 216 -13.84 -12.17 -17.27
C ARG A 216 -12.98 -13.41 -17.04
N PRO A 217 -12.03 -13.39 -16.09
CA PRO A 217 -11.25 -14.58 -15.74
C PRO A 217 -12.14 -15.74 -15.28
N GLY A 218 -11.85 -16.93 -15.81
CA GLY A 218 -12.53 -18.16 -15.41
C GLY A 218 -12.00 -18.72 -14.07
N PRO A 219 -12.51 -19.87 -13.62
CA PRO A 219 -12.05 -20.52 -12.38
C PRO A 219 -10.55 -20.84 -12.36
N SER A 220 -9.94 -21.06 -13.52
CA SER A 220 -8.50 -21.30 -13.71
C SER A 220 -7.77 -20.02 -14.10
N ASP A 221 -7.93 -18.95 -13.33
CA ASP A 221 -7.24 -17.67 -13.54
C ASP A 221 -5.72 -17.83 -13.35
N PRO A 222 -4.90 -17.61 -14.40
CA PRO A 222 -3.44 -17.68 -14.31
C PRO A 222 -2.85 -16.69 -13.31
N GLN A 223 -3.44 -15.49 -13.16
CA GLN A 223 -2.92 -14.49 -12.23
C GLN A 223 -3.16 -14.90 -10.77
N MET A 224 -4.33 -15.45 -10.44
CA MET A 224 -4.60 -16.01 -9.11
C MET A 224 -3.67 -17.17 -8.76
N ALA A 225 -3.41 -18.08 -9.70
CA ALA A 225 -2.46 -19.17 -9.51
C ALA A 225 -1.04 -18.63 -9.29
N TRP A 226 -0.60 -17.70 -10.13
CA TRP A 226 0.70 -17.06 -10.02
C TRP A 226 0.87 -16.30 -8.69
N LEU A 227 -0.16 -15.57 -8.23
CA LEU A 227 -0.13 -14.88 -6.94
C LEU A 227 0.04 -15.87 -5.78
N ARG A 228 -0.64 -17.02 -5.82
CA ARG A 228 -0.47 -18.10 -4.82
C ARG A 228 0.97 -18.59 -4.79
N ASP A 229 1.58 -18.80 -5.96
CA ASP A 229 2.97 -19.24 -6.05
C ASP A 229 3.93 -18.17 -5.50
N GLN A 230 3.72 -16.89 -5.79
CA GLN A 230 4.51 -15.80 -5.22
C GLN A 230 4.45 -15.74 -3.69
N LEU A 231 3.24 -15.90 -3.12
CA LEU A 231 3.04 -15.91 -1.66
C LEU A 231 3.65 -17.16 -1.02
N HIS A 232 3.50 -18.32 -1.65
CA HIS A 232 4.10 -19.56 -1.18
C HIS A 232 5.63 -19.49 -1.19
N ASP A 233 6.22 -19.04 -2.29
CA ASP A 233 7.68 -18.89 -2.41
C ASP A 233 8.23 -17.90 -1.38
N ALA A 234 7.54 -16.78 -1.18
CA ALA A 234 7.92 -15.82 -0.15
C ALA A 234 7.89 -16.45 1.26
N GLN A 235 6.87 -17.26 1.55
CA GLN A 235 6.79 -18.00 2.82
C GLN A 235 7.99 -18.94 3.00
N GLN A 236 8.34 -19.74 1.98
CA GLN A 236 9.49 -20.66 2.03
C GLN A 236 10.82 -19.92 2.21
N GLN A 237 10.93 -18.71 1.65
CA GLN A 237 12.13 -17.88 1.71
C GLN A 237 12.16 -16.96 2.94
N ASN A 238 11.18 -17.04 3.85
CA ASN A 238 11.03 -16.13 4.99
C ASN A 238 11.03 -14.65 4.57
N GLN A 239 10.34 -14.36 3.47
CA GLN A 239 10.10 -13.02 2.96
C GLN A 239 8.72 -12.53 3.36
N LYS A 240 8.59 -11.21 3.43
CA LYS A 240 7.32 -10.50 3.54
C LYS A 240 6.91 -9.98 2.17
N VAL A 241 5.60 -9.88 1.96
CA VAL A 241 5.04 -9.48 0.67
C VAL A 241 4.25 -8.20 0.82
N PHE A 242 4.61 -7.20 0.02
CA PHE A 242 3.72 -6.11 -0.33
C PHE A 242 2.95 -6.49 -1.58
N ILE A 243 1.65 -6.22 -1.60
CA ILE A 243 0.80 -6.40 -2.78
C ILE A 243 0.39 -5.02 -3.27
N SER A 244 0.44 -4.83 -4.58
CA SER A 244 -0.06 -3.63 -5.21
C SER A 244 -0.88 -3.98 -6.44
N GLY A 245 -1.85 -3.15 -6.76
CA GLY A 245 -2.58 -3.14 -8.01
C GLY A 245 -3.30 -1.81 -8.14
N HIS A 246 -4.11 -1.65 -9.18
CA HIS A 246 -4.91 -0.43 -9.33
C HIS A 246 -6.25 -0.55 -8.60
N VAL A 247 -7.07 -1.52 -9.02
CA VAL A 247 -8.38 -1.82 -8.43
C VAL A 247 -8.21 -2.77 -7.23
N GLY A 248 -8.77 -2.43 -6.07
CA GLY A 248 -8.73 -3.27 -4.86
C GLY A 248 -9.99 -4.11 -4.63
N PRO A 249 -9.92 -5.23 -3.87
CA PRO A 249 -11.09 -6.01 -3.47
C PRO A 249 -12.03 -5.21 -2.55
N GLY A 250 -13.23 -5.75 -2.32
CA GLY A 250 -14.26 -5.15 -1.47
C GLY A 250 -15.29 -4.35 -2.25
N TYR A 251 -15.78 -3.28 -1.63
CA TYR A 251 -16.88 -2.47 -2.13
C TYR A 251 -16.45 -1.02 -2.31
N TYR A 252 -17.15 -0.31 -3.20
CA TYR A 252 -16.98 1.13 -3.29
C TYR A 252 -17.35 1.80 -1.97
N SER A 253 -16.52 2.76 -1.55
CA SER A 253 -16.77 3.54 -0.34
C SER A 253 -17.96 4.50 -0.48
N ARG A 254 -18.56 4.56 -1.67
CA ARG A 254 -19.75 5.35 -2.00
C ARG A 254 -20.71 4.51 -2.84
N ALA A 255 -21.97 4.91 -2.85
CA ALA A 255 -23.04 4.24 -3.58
C ALA A 255 -23.86 5.26 -4.39
N LEU A 256 -24.42 4.79 -5.50
CA LEU A 256 -25.43 5.54 -6.23
C LEU A 256 -26.67 5.74 -5.37
N VAL A 257 -27.31 6.90 -5.50
CA VAL A 257 -28.56 7.18 -4.79
C VAL A 257 -29.59 6.09 -5.10
N GLY A 258 -30.16 5.49 -4.05
CA GLY A 258 -31.16 4.43 -4.16
C GLY A 258 -30.60 3.03 -4.48
N HIS A 259 -29.28 2.84 -4.50
CA HIS A 259 -28.63 1.56 -4.78
C HIS A 259 -27.69 1.14 -3.65
N SER A 260 -27.47 -0.16 -3.48
CA SER A 260 -26.39 -0.69 -2.63
C SER A 260 -25.03 -0.39 -3.25
N ALA A 261 -23.99 -0.27 -2.41
CA ALA A 261 -22.62 -0.14 -2.91
C ALA A 261 -22.26 -1.35 -3.79
N THR A 262 -21.58 -1.06 -4.90
CA THR A 262 -21.21 -2.06 -5.88
C THR A 262 -19.92 -2.76 -5.46
N VAL A 263 -19.87 -4.08 -5.63
CA VAL A 263 -18.65 -4.85 -5.44
C VAL A 263 -17.62 -4.46 -6.49
N VAL A 264 -16.38 -4.22 -6.06
CA VAL A 264 -15.33 -3.72 -6.93
C VAL A 264 -14.77 -4.86 -7.78
N PHE A 265 -14.38 -5.99 -7.19
CA PHE A 265 -14.04 -7.18 -7.97
C PHE A 265 -15.29 -7.97 -8.37
N PHE A 266 -15.17 -8.85 -9.38
CA PHE A 266 -16.17 -9.90 -9.56
C PHE A 266 -16.31 -10.69 -8.24
N ASP A 267 -17.54 -10.92 -7.80
CA ASP A 267 -17.87 -11.43 -6.47
C ASP A 267 -17.10 -12.72 -6.11
N ASP A 268 -17.06 -13.70 -7.01
CA ASP A 268 -16.32 -14.95 -6.76
C ASP A 268 -14.80 -14.76 -6.69
N ILE A 269 -14.25 -13.78 -7.42
CA ILE A 269 -12.82 -13.42 -7.39
C ILE A 269 -12.51 -12.64 -6.11
N ASN A 270 -13.42 -11.76 -5.66
CA ASN A 270 -13.31 -11.06 -4.39
C ASN A 270 -13.14 -12.05 -3.22
N GLU A 271 -13.99 -13.07 -3.17
CA GLU A 271 -13.93 -14.11 -2.13
C GLU A 271 -12.64 -14.96 -2.25
N LYS A 272 -12.28 -15.40 -3.46
CA LYS A 272 -11.05 -16.20 -3.70
C LYS A 272 -9.78 -15.44 -3.35
N TYR A 273 -9.70 -14.16 -3.70
CA TYR A 273 -8.56 -13.30 -3.35
C TYR A 273 -8.40 -13.23 -1.84
N GLN A 274 -9.49 -12.95 -1.12
CA GLN A 274 -9.43 -12.84 0.34
C GLN A 274 -9.17 -14.17 1.04
N ASP A 275 -9.63 -15.30 0.50
CA ASP A 275 -9.27 -16.63 0.99
C ASP A 275 -7.76 -16.88 0.87
N LEU A 276 -7.17 -16.45 -0.25
CA LEU A 276 -5.73 -16.55 -0.47
C LEU A 276 -4.96 -15.63 0.50
N ILE A 277 -5.41 -14.39 0.69
CA ILE A 277 -4.79 -13.49 1.68
C ILE A 277 -4.89 -14.08 3.09
N ALA A 278 -6.03 -14.64 3.48
CA ALA A 278 -6.19 -15.28 4.78
C ALA A 278 -5.22 -16.46 4.98
N GLN A 279 -4.99 -17.28 3.94
CA GLN A 279 -4.03 -18.39 3.97
C GLN A 279 -2.59 -17.91 4.20
N TYR A 280 -2.23 -16.73 3.69
CA TYR A 280 -0.88 -16.16 3.75
C TYR A 280 -0.80 -14.88 4.61
N LYS A 281 -1.68 -14.74 5.61
CA LYS A 281 -1.78 -13.53 6.45
C LYS A 281 -0.48 -13.16 7.18
N ASP A 282 0.34 -14.16 7.51
CA ASP A 282 1.64 -13.93 8.16
C ASP A 282 2.75 -13.53 7.17
N VAL A 283 2.49 -13.62 5.87
CA VAL A 283 3.43 -13.27 4.78
C VAL A 283 3.12 -11.88 4.24
N VAL A 284 1.84 -11.55 4.04
CA VAL A 284 1.39 -10.27 3.49
C VAL A 284 1.53 -9.16 4.54
N ALA A 285 2.43 -8.21 4.30
CA ALA A 285 2.73 -7.11 5.22
C ALA A 285 1.99 -5.80 4.89
N GLY A 286 1.45 -5.66 3.68
CA GLY A 286 0.74 -4.46 3.25
C GLY A 286 0.16 -4.60 1.85
N GLN A 287 -0.95 -3.91 1.59
CA GLN A 287 -1.60 -3.89 0.28
C GLN A 287 -1.94 -2.46 -0.14
N PHE A 288 -1.61 -2.07 -1.38
CA PHE A 288 -1.66 -0.68 -1.85
C PHE A 288 -2.35 -0.55 -3.21
N PHE A 289 -3.46 0.19 -3.24
CA PHE A 289 -4.32 0.34 -4.42
C PHE A 289 -4.77 1.80 -4.62
N GLY A 290 -5.37 2.10 -5.79
CA GLY A 290 -5.85 3.44 -6.17
C GLY A 290 -7.34 3.41 -6.53
N HIS A 291 -7.69 3.90 -7.73
CA HIS A 291 -8.99 3.78 -8.42
C HIS A 291 -10.14 4.59 -7.84
N GLN A 292 -10.31 4.58 -6.51
CA GLN A 292 -11.41 5.31 -5.86
C GLN A 292 -11.12 6.80 -5.63
N HIS A 293 -9.94 7.27 -6.04
CA HIS A 293 -9.45 8.66 -5.92
C HIS A 293 -9.39 9.22 -4.49
N MET A 294 -9.69 8.42 -3.47
CA MET A 294 -9.83 8.89 -2.10
C MET A 294 -8.83 8.25 -1.14
N ASN A 295 -8.47 9.00 -0.11
CA ASN A 295 -7.68 8.48 0.99
C ASN A 295 -8.54 7.56 1.86
N ALA A 296 -8.33 6.25 1.75
CA ALA A 296 -9.10 5.27 2.52
C ALA A 296 -8.29 4.02 2.88
N PHE A 297 -8.91 3.14 3.66
CA PHE A 297 -8.41 1.79 3.92
C PHE A 297 -9.57 0.80 4.04
N VAL A 298 -9.28 -0.48 3.85
CA VAL A 298 -10.25 -1.58 3.92
C VAL A 298 -9.67 -2.71 4.76
N ILE A 299 -10.47 -3.25 5.67
CA ILE A 299 -10.13 -4.44 6.44
C ILE A 299 -10.42 -5.67 5.57
N ILE A 300 -9.40 -6.48 5.34
CA ILE A 300 -9.52 -7.75 4.63
C ILE A 300 -9.76 -8.85 5.66
N SER A 301 -10.79 -9.67 5.44
CA SER A 301 -11.23 -10.67 6.40
C SER A 301 -11.20 -12.09 5.82
N ASP A 302 -11.07 -13.08 6.70
CA ASP A 302 -11.34 -14.47 6.32
C ASP A 302 -12.85 -14.71 6.15
N LYS A 303 -13.21 -15.93 5.73
CA LYS A 303 -14.60 -16.36 5.52
C LYS A 303 -15.49 -16.30 6.78
N ASN A 304 -14.88 -16.25 7.97
CA ASN A 304 -15.61 -16.14 9.24
C ASN A 304 -15.76 -14.67 9.69
N GLY A 305 -15.28 -13.71 8.88
CA GLY A 305 -15.28 -12.30 9.21
C GLY A 305 -14.13 -11.86 10.12
N SER A 306 -13.13 -12.72 10.38
CA SER A 306 -11.98 -12.34 11.20
C SER A 306 -11.00 -11.50 10.37
N PRO A 307 -10.55 -10.33 10.86
CA PRO A 307 -9.55 -9.52 10.15
C PRO A 307 -8.23 -10.27 9.97
N VAL A 308 -7.70 -10.29 8.75
CA VAL A 308 -6.44 -10.97 8.39
C VAL A 308 -5.42 -10.06 7.73
N SER A 309 -5.85 -8.94 7.13
CA SER A 309 -4.95 -7.98 6.49
C SER A 309 -5.61 -6.60 6.39
N THR A 310 -4.85 -5.59 5.96
CA THR A 310 -5.36 -4.26 5.65
C THR A 310 -4.94 -3.86 4.26
N MET A 311 -5.87 -3.29 3.51
CA MET A 311 -5.63 -2.64 2.23
C MET A 311 -5.69 -1.12 2.39
N HIS A 312 -4.74 -0.41 1.79
CA HIS A 312 -4.72 1.05 1.74
C HIS A 312 -5.06 1.54 0.34
N LEU A 313 -5.95 2.54 0.27
CA LEU A 313 -6.33 3.25 -0.95
C LEU A 313 -5.69 4.64 -0.95
N GLY A 314 -4.94 4.95 -2.01
CA GLY A 314 -4.31 6.26 -2.23
C GLY A 314 -5.30 7.28 -2.80
N GLY A 315 -5.22 8.53 -2.33
CA GLY A 315 -5.88 9.65 -3.01
C GLY A 315 -5.24 9.93 -4.37
N SER A 316 -6.01 10.44 -5.32
CA SER A 316 -5.56 10.69 -6.70
C SER A 316 -4.77 11.99 -6.84
N VAL A 317 -3.95 12.08 -7.89
CA VAL A 317 -3.40 13.36 -8.35
C VAL A 317 -4.45 14.14 -9.15
N THR A 318 -5.29 13.46 -9.95
CA THR A 318 -6.42 14.14 -10.61
C THR A 318 -7.41 14.68 -9.58
N PRO A 319 -7.94 15.91 -9.76
CA PRO A 319 -9.01 16.43 -8.93
C PRO A 319 -10.41 16.03 -9.42
N TRP A 320 -10.48 15.30 -10.54
CA TRP A 320 -11.70 15.01 -11.27
C TRP A 320 -12.78 14.39 -10.39
N GLY A 321 -13.98 14.96 -10.49
CA GLY A 321 -15.24 14.36 -10.05
C GLY A 321 -16.25 14.35 -11.19
N SER A 322 -17.10 13.32 -11.19
CA SER A 322 -18.09 13.16 -12.26
C SER A 322 -19.15 14.26 -12.25
N LYS A 323 -19.40 14.85 -13.43
CA LYS A 323 -20.53 15.77 -13.65
C LYS A 323 -21.87 15.05 -13.87
N ASP A 324 -21.84 13.77 -14.24
CA ASP A 324 -23.06 12.99 -14.40
C ASP A 324 -23.76 12.89 -13.03
N PRO A 325 -25.01 13.40 -12.89
CA PRO A 325 -25.71 13.39 -11.62
C PRO A 325 -25.85 11.99 -11.00
N VAL A 326 -25.87 10.94 -11.82
CA VAL A 326 -25.88 9.56 -11.37
C VAL A 326 -24.52 9.23 -10.75
N TYR A 327 -23.44 9.36 -11.53
CA TYR A 327 -22.10 8.93 -11.10
C TYR A 327 -21.37 9.91 -10.16
N ARG A 328 -21.86 11.13 -9.97
CA ARG A 328 -21.27 12.15 -9.08
C ARG A 328 -21.08 11.67 -7.64
N THR A 329 -21.91 10.74 -7.19
CA THR A 329 -21.81 10.15 -5.84
C THR A 329 -20.77 9.03 -5.76
N LEU A 330 -20.45 8.37 -6.88
CA LEU A 330 -19.42 7.33 -6.95
C LEU A 330 -18.03 7.91 -7.13
N SER A 331 -17.91 9.02 -7.86
CA SER A 331 -16.66 9.74 -8.08
C SER A 331 -16.83 11.20 -7.63
N GLU A 332 -16.52 11.43 -6.36
CA GLU A 332 -16.48 12.76 -5.77
C GLU A 332 -15.14 13.44 -6.09
N PRO A 333 -15.14 14.76 -6.34
CA PRO A 333 -13.90 15.49 -6.54
C PRO A 333 -13.07 15.51 -5.26
N THR A 334 -11.76 15.40 -5.41
CA THR A 334 -10.78 15.47 -4.32
C THR A 334 -9.76 16.58 -4.62
N ASN A 335 -9.13 17.14 -3.59
CA ASN A 335 -7.88 17.86 -3.86
C ASN A 335 -6.78 16.85 -4.28
N PRO A 336 -5.88 17.22 -5.20
CA PRO A 336 -4.74 16.40 -5.60
C PRO A 336 -3.91 15.94 -4.41
N CYS A 337 -3.52 14.68 -4.37
CA CYS A 337 -2.82 14.04 -3.26
C CYS A 337 -1.62 13.19 -3.69
N VAL A 338 -0.63 13.09 -2.80
CA VAL A 338 0.45 12.12 -2.83
C VAL A 338 0.69 11.58 -1.41
N ARG A 339 1.10 10.32 -1.27
CA ARG A 339 1.28 9.68 0.05
C ARG A 339 2.69 9.13 0.25
N LEU A 340 3.31 9.45 1.37
CA LEU A 340 4.61 8.93 1.79
C LEU A 340 4.42 7.90 2.90
N TYR A 341 4.83 6.65 2.66
CA TYR A 341 4.87 5.60 3.67
C TYR A 341 6.22 5.54 4.36
N THR A 342 6.19 5.20 5.64
CA THR A 342 7.36 4.82 6.44
C THR A 342 7.23 3.36 6.85
N TYR A 343 8.29 2.58 6.70
CA TYR A 343 8.26 1.14 6.98
C TYR A 343 9.60 0.63 7.53
N ARG A 344 9.60 -0.58 8.09
CA ARG A 344 10.82 -1.24 8.54
C ARG A 344 11.42 -2.08 7.41
N ARG A 345 12.64 -1.77 6.95
CA ARG A 345 13.32 -2.46 5.84
C ARG A 345 13.58 -3.93 6.12
N SER A 346 13.84 -4.28 7.39
CA SER A 346 14.14 -5.65 7.80
C SER A 346 12.91 -6.56 7.90
N THR A 347 11.72 -6.02 8.16
CA THR A 347 10.50 -6.80 8.44
C THR A 347 9.31 -6.48 7.55
N GLY A 348 9.37 -5.43 6.74
CA GLY A 348 8.22 -4.93 5.96
C GLY A 348 7.10 -4.31 6.80
N GLU A 349 7.27 -4.17 8.11
CA GLU A 349 6.28 -3.57 9.00
C GLU A 349 6.00 -2.11 8.59
N LEU A 350 4.73 -1.79 8.33
CA LEU A 350 4.30 -0.44 8.01
C LEU A 350 4.15 0.38 9.29
N LEU A 351 4.92 1.46 9.39
CA LEU A 351 5.04 2.26 10.61
C LEU A 351 4.10 3.47 10.59
N ASP A 352 4.00 4.17 9.46
CA ASP A 352 3.09 5.32 9.32
C ASP A 352 2.91 5.65 7.83
N TYR A 353 1.95 6.53 7.53
CA TYR A 353 1.93 7.26 6.27
C TYR A 353 1.63 8.73 6.51
N SER A 354 2.13 9.59 5.64
CA SER A 354 1.81 11.02 5.57
C SER A 354 1.18 11.34 4.22
N VAL A 355 0.04 12.03 4.23
CA VAL A 355 -0.62 12.53 3.02
C VAL A 355 -0.24 13.99 2.84
N TYR A 356 0.16 14.32 1.61
CA TYR A 356 0.37 15.69 1.16
C TYR A 356 -0.64 15.99 0.07
N TYR A 357 -1.13 17.22 0.05
CA TYR A 357 -2.18 17.62 -0.88
C TYR A 357 -1.91 19.01 -1.46
N LEU A 358 -2.57 19.30 -2.57
CA LEU A 358 -2.63 20.62 -3.16
C LEU A 358 -4.04 21.18 -3.00
N ASP A 359 -4.21 22.25 -2.23
CA ASP A 359 -5.47 23.00 -2.24
C ASP A 359 -5.62 23.65 -3.63
N LEU A 360 -6.45 23.03 -4.49
CA LEU A 360 -6.54 23.39 -5.90
C LEU A 360 -7.02 24.83 -6.11
N VAL A 361 -7.92 25.31 -5.23
CA VAL A 361 -8.43 26.69 -5.29
C VAL A 361 -7.31 27.67 -4.98
N LYS A 362 -6.54 27.43 -3.91
CA LYS A 362 -5.38 28.28 -3.59
C LYS A 362 -4.29 28.20 -4.65
N ALA A 363 -4.02 27.02 -5.20
CA ALA A 363 -3.04 26.82 -6.26
C ALA A 363 -3.38 27.63 -7.51
N ASN A 364 -4.65 27.62 -7.93
CA ASN A 364 -5.12 28.40 -9.07
C ASN A 364 -5.06 29.92 -8.80
N ALA A 365 -5.42 30.37 -7.60
CA ALA A 365 -5.28 31.78 -7.20
C ALA A 365 -3.81 32.25 -7.19
N ALA A 366 -2.90 31.40 -6.71
CA ALA A 366 -1.45 31.67 -6.76
C ALA A 366 -0.95 31.76 -8.20
N ALA A 367 -1.35 30.83 -9.07
CA ALA A 367 -0.98 30.86 -10.49
C ALA A 367 -1.45 32.13 -11.19
N ALA A 368 -2.68 32.59 -10.93
CA ALA A 368 -3.21 33.84 -11.47
C ALA A 368 -2.38 35.07 -11.05
N SER A 369 -1.70 34.98 -9.90
CA SER A 369 -0.78 36.00 -9.38
C SER A 369 0.70 35.72 -9.72
N GLN A 370 0.97 34.82 -10.67
CA GLN A 370 2.31 34.39 -11.10
C GLN A 370 3.17 33.79 -9.97
N GLN A 371 2.52 33.18 -8.98
CA GLN A 371 3.17 32.46 -7.88
C GLN A 371 3.09 30.95 -8.10
N GLN A 372 4.09 30.23 -7.59
CA GLN A 372 4.11 28.76 -7.63
C GLN A 372 3.08 28.20 -6.64
N ALA A 373 2.38 27.14 -7.03
CA ALA A 373 1.49 26.45 -6.12
C ALA A 373 2.29 25.67 -5.07
N LYS A 374 1.74 25.58 -3.86
CA LYS A 374 2.42 24.97 -2.72
C LYS A 374 1.66 23.72 -2.30
N TRP A 375 2.34 22.58 -2.37
CA TRP A 375 1.89 21.34 -1.75
C TRP A 375 2.09 21.41 -0.24
N GLU A 376 1.11 20.95 0.52
CA GLU A 376 1.06 21.06 1.97
C GLU A 376 0.93 19.68 2.63
N PHE A 377 1.50 19.53 3.82
CA PHE A 377 1.23 18.37 4.67
C PHE A 377 -0.23 18.41 5.10
N LEU A 378 -0.98 17.34 4.81
CA LEU A 378 -2.38 17.23 5.22
C LEU A 378 -2.48 16.57 6.59
N TYR A 379 -2.03 15.32 6.71
CA TYR A 379 -2.05 14.56 7.95
C TYR A 379 -1.09 13.36 7.90
N SER A 380 -0.76 12.81 9.07
CA SER A 380 -0.20 11.46 9.18
C SER A 380 -1.14 10.57 9.96
N ALA A 381 -1.17 9.28 9.65
CA ALA A 381 -2.10 8.35 10.28
C ALA A 381 -1.89 8.30 11.80
N SER A 382 -0.62 8.29 12.24
CA SER A 382 -0.28 8.30 13.66
C SER A 382 -0.78 9.54 14.41
N LYS A 383 -0.61 10.74 13.84
CA LYS A 383 -0.98 12.00 14.50
C LYS A 383 -2.47 12.25 14.47
N GLU A 384 -3.11 12.00 13.34
CA GLU A 384 -4.53 12.31 13.13
C GLU A 384 -5.43 11.29 13.82
N PHE A 385 -5.10 10.00 13.70
CA PHE A 385 -5.95 8.92 14.20
C PHE A 385 -5.45 8.32 15.51
N GLY A 386 -4.28 8.76 16.02
CA GLY A 386 -3.67 8.22 17.23
C GLY A 386 -3.19 6.78 17.05
N GLN A 387 -2.91 6.36 15.82
CA GLN A 387 -2.44 5.01 15.51
C GLN A 387 -0.96 4.85 15.88
N ARG A 388 -0.61 3.68 16.42
CA ARG A 388 0.76 3.39 16.84
C ARG A 388 1.63 2.98 15.65
N ASP A 389 1.03 2.24 14.74
CA ASP A 389 1.58 1.78 13.48
C ASP A 389 0.44 1.51 12.49
N LEU A 390 0.74 0.92 11.33
CA LEU A 390 -0.27 0.54 10.33
C LEU A 390 -0.49 -0.98 10.29
N SER A 391 -0.19 -1.69 11.38
CA SER A 391 -0.49 -3.13 11.48
C SER A 391 -1.99 -3.37 11.34
N THR A 392 -2.37 -4.60 10.94
CA THR A 392 -3.78 -4.98 10.86
C THR A 392 -4.51 -4.76 12.19
N ALA A 393 -3.87 -5.00 13.33
CA ALA A 393 -4.46 -4.76 14.65
C ALA A 393 -4.78 -3.27 14.88
N SER A 394 -3.84 -2.37 14.59
CA SER A 394 -4.04 -0.92 14.70
C SER A 394 -5.11 -0.41 13.74
N MET A 395 -5.12 -0.90 12.51
CA MET A 395 -6.13 -0.49 11.52
C MET A 395 -7.54 -1.01 11.86
N VAL A 396 -7.66 -2.20 12.46
CA VAL A 396 -8.93 -2.71 13.02
C VAL A 396 -9.39 -1.87 14.21
N GLU A 397 -8.48 -1.47 15.10
CA GLU A 397 -8.80 -0.55 16.20
C GLU A 397 -9.33 0.79 15.66
N LEU A 398 -8.68 1.36 14.63
CA LEU A 398 -9.18 2.56 13.96
C LEU A 398 -10.59 2.36 13.40
N ALA A 399 -10.83 1.25 12.69
CA ALA A 399 -12.13 0.94 12.11
C ALA A 399 -13.23 0.88 13.19
N HIS A 400 -12.95 0.24 14.33
CA HIS A 400 -13.88 0.24 15.47
C HIS A 400 -14.12 1.65 16.03
N ARG A 401 -13.07 2.46 16.21
CA ARG A 401 -13.23 3.84 16.70
C ARG A 401 -14.05 4.71 15.74
N LEU A 402 -13.90 4.51 14.42
CA LEU A 402 -14.71 5.19 13.41
C LEU A 402 -16.20 4.84 13.53
N THR A 403 -16.55 3.60 13.89
CA THR A 403 -17.95 3.22 14.13
C THR A 403 -18.54 3.88 15.38
N SER A 404 -17.72 4.09 16.42
CA SER A 404 -18.21 4.59 17.71
C SER A 404 -18.12 6.11 17.90
N SER A 405 -17.43 6.84 17.02
CA SER A 405 -17.27 8.31 17.12
C SER A 405 -17.71 9.02 15.84
N PRO A 406 -18.89 9.67 15.84
CA PRO A 406 -19.37 10.47 14.72
C PRO A 406 -18.42 11.60 14.32
N GLU A 407 -17.70 12.19 15.28
CA GLU A 407 -16.74 13.27 15.06
C GLU A 407 -15.51 12.75 14.31
N LEU A 408 -14.95 11.61 14.76
CA LEU A 408 -13.82 10.97 14.11
C LEU A 408 -14.19 10.51 12.69
N LEU A 409 -15.38 9.94 12.51
CA LEU A 409 -15.88 9.55 11.20
C LEU A 409 -16.03 10.78 10.28
N THR A 410 -16.59 11.88 10.77
CA THR A 410 -16.71 13.12 9.98
C THR A 410 -15.33 13.64 9.57
N ARG A 411 -14.36 13.59 10.48
CA ARG A 411 -12.98 13.97 10.20
C ARG A 411 -12.34 13.06 9.15
N TYR A 412 -12.51 11.74 9.26
CA TYR A 412 -12.06 10.77 8.27
C TYR A 412 -12.67 11.02 6.89
N ILE A 413 -13.98 11.28 6.81
CA ILE A 413 -14.68 11.60 5.56
C ILE A 413 -14.06 12.85 4.90
N ASN A 414 -13.85 13.93 5.66
CA ASN A 414 -13.26 15.15 5.12
C ASN A 414 -11.82 14.94 4.62
N LEU A 415 -11.06 14.05 5.28
CA LEU A 415 -9.70 13.71 4.84
C LEU A 415 -9.68 12.78 3.63
N SER A 416 -10.74 11.98 3.43
CA SER A 416 -10.85 11.08 2.26
C SER A 416 -10.82 11.85 0.94
N SER A 417 -11.46 13.03 0.87
CA SER A 417 -11.45 13.96 -0.27
C SER A 417 -10.38 15.05 -0.17
N ALA A 418 -9.41 14.90 0.74
CA ALA A 418 -8.36 15.87 1.00
C ALA A 418 -8.89 17.29 1.24
N LEU A 419 -9.89 17.39 2.10
CA LEU A 419 -10.59 18.61 2.49
C LEU A 419 -11.36 19.30 1.36
N LYS A 420 -11.53 18.67 0.20
CA LYS A 420 -12.52 19.14 -0.77
C LYS A 420 -13.90 18.96 -0.18
N ASP A 421 -14.64 20.06 -0.05
CA ASP A 421 -16.05 20.01 0.33
C ASP A 421 -16.86 19.33 -0.77
N THR A 422 -17.37 18.13 -0.49
CA THR A 422 -18.23 17.34 -1.39
C THR A 422 -19.70 17.41 -0.98
N GLY A 423 -20.04 18.28 -0.01
CA GLY A 423 -21.37 18.40 0.56
C GLY A 423 -21.57 17.52 1.80
N PRO A 424 -22.77 17.55 2.39
CA PRO A 424 -23.06 16.78 3.58
C PRO A 424 -23.09 15.27 3.30
N CYS A 425 -22.32 14.50 4.07
CA CYS A 425 -22.42 13.04 4.11
C CYS A 425 -23.52 12.62 5.10
N ASP A 426 -24.68 12.26 4.56
CA ASP A 426 -25.85 11.79 5.31
C ASP A 426 -25.62 10.40 5.94
N THR A 427 -26.66 9.85 6.58
CA THR A 427 -26.59 8.52 7.22
C THR A 427 -26.21 7.42 6.24
N THR A 428 -26.76 7.45 5.02
CA THR A 428 -26.50 6.46 3.97
C THR A 428 -25.06 6.52 3.51
N CYS A 429 -24.54 7.72 3.28
CA CYS A 429 -23.15 7.97 2.93
C CYS A 429 -22.20 7.45 4.03
N ARG A 430 -22.47 7.77 5.29
CA ARG A 430 -21.68 7.32 6.44
C ARG A 430 -21.68 5.80 6.58
N GLN A 431 -22.86 5.17 6.46
CA GLN A 431 -22.99 3.73 6.52
C GLN A 431 -22.25 3.06 5.37
N THR A 432 -22.38 3.58 4.15
CA THR A 432 -21.68 3.06 2.97
C THR A 432 -20.16 3.08 3.16
N MET A 433 -19.60 4.21 3.62
CA MET A 433 -18.17 4.31 3.89
C MET A 433 -17.70 3.35 4.99
N LEU A 434 -18.43 3.27 6.11
CA LEU A 434 -18.11 2.33 7.19
C LEU A 434 -18.19 0.87 6.75
N CYS A 435 -19.22 0.51 5.99
CA CYS A 435 -19.41 -0.85 5.50
C CYS A 435 -18.39 -1.24 4.43
N ALA A 436 -17.93 -0.30 3.59
CA ALA A 436 -16.81 -0.55 2.69
C ALA A 436 -15.49 -0.77 3.43
N ILE A 437 -15.27 -0.10 4.56
CA ILE A 437 -14.08 -0.32 5.42
C ILE A 437 -14.13 -1.69 6.10
N LEU A 438 -15.28 -2.07 6.67
CA LEU A 438 -15.40 -3.23 7.57
C LEU A 438 -15.84 -4.52 6.86
N GLY A 439 -16.63 -4.39 5.81
CA GLY A 439 -17.27 -5.47 5.07
C GLY A 439 -16.66 -5.60 3.68
N SER A 440 -15.49 -6.24 3.59
CA SER A 440 -14.85 -6.52 2.30
C SER A 440 -15.43 -7.74 1.58
N ARG A 441 -16.25 -8.57 2.25
CA ARG A 441 -16.90 -9.77 1.69
C ARG A 441 -18.40 -9.59 1.52
N HIS A 442 -19.02 -10.42 0.70
CA HIS A 442 -20.44 -10.31 0.37
C HIS A 442 -21.36 -10.29 1.60
N ASP A 443 -21.27 -11.32 2.42
CA ASP A 443 -22.16 -11.49 3.57
C ASP A 443 -21.92 -10.41 4.64
N SER A 444 -20.67 -10.07 4.91
CA SER A 444 -20.33 -9.05 5.92
C SER A 444 -20.72 -7.65 5.48
N HIS A 445 -20.52 -7.31 4.20
CA HIS A 445 -20.96 -6.04 3.64
C HIS A 445 -22.48 -5.91 3.65
N THR A 446 -23.19 -6.95 3.18
CA THR A 446 -24.65 -6.97 3.14
C THR A 446 -25.25 -6.87 4.54
N ALA A 447 -24.70 -7.62 5.51
CA ALA A 447 -25.11 -7.53 6.90
C ALA A 447 -24.90 -6.11 7.45
N CYS A 448 -23.75 -5.49 7.18
CA CYS A 448 -23.47 -4.11 7.59
C CYS A 448 -24.47 -3.09 7.00
N MET A 449 -24.79 -3.20 5.70
CA MET A 449 -25.72 -2.31 5.02
C MET A 449 -27.19 -2.53 5.45
N SER A 450 -27.53 -3.74 5.92
CA SER A 450 -28.88 -4.09 6.38
C SER A 450 -29.22 -3.62 7.80
N GLN A 451 -28.21 -3.19 8.59
CA GLN A 451 -28.46 -2.67 9.93
C GLN A 451 -29.16 -1.31 9.85
N GLU A 452 -30.48 -1.29 10.03
CA GLU A 452 -31.24 -0.05 10.17
C GLU A 452 -30.75 0.73 11.40
N SER A 453 -29.95 1.78 11.18
CA SER A 453 -29.66 2.86 12.13
C SER A 453 -29.09 2.49 13.51
N LYS A 454 -28.72 1.23 13.76
CA LYS A 454 -28.10 0.78 15.00
C LYS A 454 -26.67 0.35 14.73
N VAL A 455 -25.76 1.31 14.70
CA VAL A 455 -24.32 1.06 14.80
C VAL A 455 -24.03 0.51 16.20
N HIS A 456 -24.32 -0.78 16.40
CA HIS A 456 -23.91 -1.52 17.59
C HIS A 456 -22.86 -2.54 17.18
N THR A 457 -21.62 -2.23 17.54
CA THR A 457 -20.52 -3.15 17.85
C THR A 457 -20.52 -4.46 17.05
N PHE A 458 -19.72 -4.49 15.99
CA PHE A 458 -19.10 -5.73 15.53
C PHE A 458 -18.28 -6.30 16.70
N ALA A 459 -18.88 -7.20 17.48
CA ALA A 459 -18.18 -7.96 18.49
C ALA A 459 -17.33 -9.00 17.77
N VAL A 460 -16.04 -8.71 17.60
CA VAL A 460 -15.05 -9.75 17.33
C VAL A 460 -14.99 -10.60 18.59
N GLN A 461 -15.39 -11.87 18.49
CA GLN A 461 -14.97 -12.86 19.48
C GLN A 461 -13.45 -12.93 19.41
N THR A 462 -12.78 -12.22 20.31
CA THR A 462 -11.39 -12.53 20.62
C THR A 462 -11.41 -13.89 21.28
N ASP A 463 -11.05 -14.93 20.53
CA ASP A 463 -10.62 -16.17 21.15
C ASP A 463 -9.45 -15.81 22.07
N GLU A 464 -9.69 -15.83 23.39
CA GLU A 464 -8.66 -15.85 24.41
C GLU A 464 -7.92 -17.19 24.33
N HIS A 465 -7.17 -17.41 23.25
CA HIS A 465 -6.13 -18.42 23.24
C HIS A 465 -4.93 -17.88 24.03
N GLY A 466 -4.99 -18.12 25.35
CA GLY A 466 -3.86 -18.29 26.25
C GLY A 466 -2.69 -17.34 26.03
N LYS A 467 -2.81 -16.08 26.46
CA LYS A 467 -1.63 -15.31 26.87
C LYS A 467 -1.04 -16.00 28.10
N SER A 468 -0.05 -16.87 27.88
CA SER A 468 0.90 -17.23 28.92
C SER A 468 1.68 -15.96 29.26
N THR A 469 1.15 -15.19 30.21
CA THR A 469 1.87 -14.08 30.81
C THR A 469 2.94 -14.69 31.71
N THR A 470 4.16 -14.84 31.19
CA THR A 470 5.33 -15.14 31.99
C THR A 470 5.43 -14.06 33.07
N THR A 471 5.07 -14.42 34.30
CA THR A 471 5.09 -13.47 35.40
C THR A 471 6.54 -13.21 35.81
N VAL A 472 6.82 -12.08 36.46
CA VAL A 472 8.15 -11.78 37.05
C VAL A 472 8.62 -12.94 37.95
N ARG A 473 7.67 -13.64 38.59
CA ARG A 473 7.92 -14.84 39.37
C ARG A 473 8.43 -16.01 38.51
N ASP A 474 7.90 -16.23 37.32
CA ASP A 474 8.34 -17.31 36.42
C ASP A 474 9.76 -17.04 35.87
N VAL A 475 10.08 -15.77 35.60
CA VAL A 475 11.45 -15.35 35.23
C VAL A 475 12.43 -15.56 36.39
N LEU A 476 12.04 -15.21 37.62
CA LEU A 476 12.84 -15.45 38.82
C LEU A 476 13.04 -16.95 39.09
N VAL A 477 12.00 -17.76 38.94
CA VAL A 477 12.11 -19.23 39.08
C VAL A 477 13.06 -19.79 38.03
N GLY A 478 12.94 -19.37 36.76
CA GLY A 478 13.83 -19.79 35.67
C GLY A 478 15.31 -19.42 35.91
N LEU A 479 15.58 -18.20 36.39
CA LEU A 479 16.93 -17.76 36.75
C LEU A 479 17.49 -18.55 37.92
N THR A 480 16.67 -18.84 38.94
CA THR A 480 17.11 -19.58 40.13
C THR A 480 17.44 -21.03 39.79
N VAL A 481 16.60 -21.69 38.99
CA VAL A 481 16.84 -23.06 38.50
C VAL A 481 18.11 -23.10 37.63
N SER A 482 18.32 -22.11 36.77
CA SER A 482 19.51 -22.02 35.92
C SER A 482 20.79 -21.88 36.75
N VAL A 483 20.77 -21.04 37.81
CA VAL A 483 21.91 -20.89 38.73
C VAL A 483 22.19 -22.19 39.47
N VAL A 484 21.16 -22.89 39.96
CA VAL A 484 21.33 -24.18 40.67
C VAL A 484 21.92 -25.24 39.74
N ILE A 485 21.48 -25.33 38.49
CA ILE A 485 22.02 -26.25 37.49
C ILE A 485 23.50 -25.94 37.21
N VAL A 486 23.85 -24.67 36.98
CA VAL A 486 25.22 -24.26 36.71
C VAL A 486 26.13 -24.55 37.90
N VAL A 487 25.69 -24.23 39.12
CA VAL A 487 26.45 -24.55 40.35
C VAL A 487 26.61 -26.06 40.52
N GLY A 488 25.56 -26.85 40.27
CA GLY A 488 25.60 -28.31 40.31
C GLY A 488 26.62 -28.87 39.32
N ILE A 489 26.61 -28.41 38.07
CA ILE A 489 27.58 -28.82 37.04
C ILE A 489 29.01 -28.46 37.47
N VAL A 490 29.24 -27.25 37.99
CA VAL A 490 30.57 -26.82 38.46
C VAL A 490 31.06 -27.71 39.61
N LEU A 491 30.19 -28.07 40.56
CA LEU A 491 30.53 -28.95 41.67
C LEU A 491 30.84 -30.37 41.20
N VAL A 492 30.07 -30.93 40.27
CA VAL A 492 30.33 -32.26 39.68
C VAL A 492 31.66 -32.25 38.91
N VAL A 493 31.93 -31.21 38.12
CA VAL A 493 33.20 -31.08 37.39
C VAL A 493 34.39 -30.95 38.35
N ARG A 494 34.23 -30.22 39.46
CA ARG A 494 35.27 -30.11 40.50
C ARG A 494 35.49 -31.44 41.23
N ALA A 495 34.43 -32.15 41.60
CA ALA A 495 34.52 -33.46 42.24
C ALA A 495 35.19 -34.50 41.32
N LYS A 496 34.83 -34.52 40.03
CA LYS A 496 35.43 -35.42 39.03
C LYS A 496 36.91 -35.08 38.80
N ARG A 497 37.29 -33.79 38.81
CA ARG A 497 38.70 -33.37 38.78
C ARG A 497 39.47 -33.77 40.05
N ALA A 498 38.85 -33.70 41.22
CA ALA A 498 39.47 -34.11 42.48
C ALA A 498 39.72 -35.63 42.52
N GLN A 499 38.79 -36.44 41.98
CA GLN A 499 38.98 -37.89 41.83
C GLN A 499 40.07 -38.23 40.81
N MET A 500 40.16 -37.51 39.69
CA MET A 500 41.22 -37.72 38.69
C MET A 500 42.63 -37.31 39.18
N MET A 501 42.73 -36.50 40.25
CA MET A 501 44.00 -36.10 40.87
C MET A 501 44.50 -37.09 41.93
N GLN A 502 43.71 -38.11 42.29
CA GLN A 502 44.16 -39.24 43.12
C GLN A 502 44.70 -40.35 42.22
N GLY A 503 45.93 -40.18 41.73
CA GLY A 503 46.65 -41.23 41.00
C GLY A 503 46.92 -42.47 41.88
N PRO A 504 47.26 -43.63 41.29
CA PRO A 504 47.44 -44.87 42.02
C PRO A 504 48.59 -44.74 43.03
N ARG A 505 48.33 -45.07 44.30
CA ARG A 505 49.38 -45.26 45.30
C ARG A 505 50.18 -46.51 44.91
N TYR A 506 51.36 -46.31 44.34
CA TYR A 506 52.34 -47.39 44.20
C TYR A 506 52.78 -47.86 45.59
N GLY A 507 52.36 -49.07 45.95
CA GLY A 507 52.85 -49.79 47.12
C GLY A 507 54.31 -50.22 46.89
N ARG A 508 55.18 -49.87 47.84
CA ARG A 508 56.54 -50.43 47.95
C ARG A 508 56.45 -51.95 48.14
N PHE A 509 56.99 -52.71 47.19
CA PHE A 509 57.52 -54.04 47.46
C PHE A 509 59.03 -53.95 47.74
N ARG A 510 59.50 -54.88 48.57
CA ARG A 510 60.78 -54.96 49.29
C ARG A 510 62.03 -54.71 48.44
#